data_AF-A0A8H5XP22-F1
#
_entry.id   AF-A0A8H5XP22-F1
#
_cell.length_a   1.000
_cell.length_b   1.000
_cell.length_c   1.000
_cell.angle_alpha   90.00
_cell.angle_beta   90.00
_cell.angle_gamma   90.00
#
_symmetry.space_group_name_H-M   'P 1'
#
loop_
_entity.id
_entity.type
_entity.pdbx_description
1 polymer ?
#
loop_
_entity_poly.entity_id
_entity_poly.type
_entity_poly.pdbx_seq_one_letter_code
_entity_poly.pdbx_strand_id
1 'polypeptide(L)'
;MASVATVTIPLPALPSGWAAEKDFKAIGKLTEATQRTIEPVGPHFLAHARRARHKRTFSEDDRIQAQESTKNVEDGDVSDESEPEDPMMLQREAKDWK
;
A
#
# COMPACT_ATOMS: atom_id res chain seq x y z
N MET A 1 -5.95 3.30 2.51
CA MET A 1 -6.02 4.15 3.72
C MET A 1 -6.92 3.44 4.72
N ALA A 2 -6.38 3.06 5.88
CA ALA A 2 -7.20 2.48 6.94
C ALA A 2 -8.10 3.57 7.53
N SER A 3 -9.41 3.36 7.50
CA SER A 3 -10.36 4.23 8.19
C SER A 3 -10.51 3.77 9.64
N VAL A 4 -10.44 4.71 10.57
CA VAL A 4 -10.74 4.44 11.98
C VAL A 4 -12.25 4.58 12.17
N ALA A 5 -12.91 3.49 12.55
CA ALA A 5 -14.33 3.52 12.89
C ALA A 5 -14.52 4.06 14.32
N THR A 6 -15.16 5.21 14.47
CA THR A 6 -15.52 5.77 15.77
C THR A 6 -16.93 5.29 16.17
N VAL A 7 -17.03 4.58 17.29
CA VAL A 7 -18.30 4.11 17.83
C VAL A 7 -18.53 4.80 19.18
N THR A 8 -19.59 5.59 19.30
CA THR A 8 -19.97 6.32 20.53
C THR A 8 -20.78 5.43 21.47
N ILE A 9 -20.19 4.30 21.87
CA ILE A 9 -20.75 3.39 22.88
C ILE A 9 -19.73 3.26 23.99
N PRO A 10 -20.10 3.49 25.28
CA PRO A 10 -19.16 3.38 26.38
C PRO A 10 -18.68 1.94 26.56
N LEU A 11 -17.41 1.78 26.91
CA LEU A 11 -16.84 0.47 27.27
C LEU A 11 -17.33 0.04 28.67
N PRO A 12 -17.42 -1.28 28.94
CA PRO A 12 -17.71 -1.78 30.28
C PRO A 12 -16.67 -1.34 31.31
N ALA A 13 -17.11 -1.08 32.55
CA ALA A 13 -16.21 -0.78 33.65
C ALA A 13 -15.36 -2.00 34.06
N LEU A 14 -14.13 -1.75 34.50
CA LEU A 14 -13.23 -2.81 34.96
C LEU A 14 -13.69 -3.35 36.33
N PRO A 15 -13.78 -4.68 36.53
CA PRO A 15 -14.18 -5.25 37.81
C PRO A 15 -13.07 -5.11 38.86
N SER A 16 -13.46 -4.98 40.14
CA SER A 16 -12.52 -4.96 41.27
C SER A 16 -11.77 -6.30 41.36
N GLY A 17 -10.44 -6.26 41.29
CA GLY A 17 -9.58 -7.45 41.38
C GLY A 17 -9.16 -8.05 40.04
N TRP A 18 -9.40 -7.36 38.92
CA TRP A 18 -8.81 -7.75 37.65
C TRP A 18 -7.29 -7.53 37.65
N ALA A 19 -6.55 -8.59 37.36
CA ALA A 19 -5.10 -8.56 37.19
C ALA A 19 -4.69 -9.55 36.11
N ALA A 20 -3.79 -9.13 35.24
CA ALA A 20 -3.19 -9.96 34.19
C ALA A 20 -1.77 -9.45 33.89
N GLU A 21 -0.93 -10.31 33.31
CA GLU A 21 0.38 -9.89 32.86
C GLU A 21 0.23 -8.85 31.73
N LYS A 22 0.83 -7.66 31.90
CA LYS A 22 0.76 -6.53 30.95
C LYS A 22 -0.68 -6.13 30.59
N ASP A 23 -1.62 -6.24 31.53
CA ASP A 23 -3.03 -5.92 31.30
C ASP A 23 -3.67 -6.71 30.14
N PHE A 24 -3.20 -7.94 29.89
CA PHE A 24 -3.78 -8.79 28.85
C PHE A 24 -3.94 -10.23 29.34
N LYS A 25 -5.17 -10.74 29.28
CA LYS A 25 -5.48 -12.15 29.56
C LYS A 25 -5.97 -12.83 28.29
N ALA A 26 -5.14 -13.69 27.70
CA ALA A 26 -5.56 -14.53 26.58
C ALA A 26 -6.58 -15.59 27.07
N ILE A 27 -7.81 -15.54 26.57
CA ILE A 27 -8.89 -16.49 26.95
C ILE A 27 -8.94 -17.67 25.97
N GLY A 28 -8.59 -17.47 24.70
CA GLY A 28 -8.67 -18.49 23.67
C GLY A 28 -7.89 -18.13 22.42
N LYS A 29 -8.01 -18.98 21.40
CA LYS A 29 -7.39 -18.82 20.08
C LYS A 29 -8.43 -18.96 18.98
N LEU A 30 -8.19 -18.30 17.85
CA LEU A 30 -9.03 -18.48 16.66
C LEU A 30 -8.85 -19.91 16.12
N THR A 31 -9.96 -20.57 15.81
CA THR A 31 -9.97 -21.86 15.10
C THR A 31 -9.85 -21.66 13.59
N GLU A 32 -9.65 -22.74 12.85
CA GLU A 32 -9.52 -22.66 11.39
C GLU A 32 -10.75 -21.99 10.75
N ALA A 33 -10.49 -21.03 9.85
CA ALA A 33 -11.52 -20.27 9.15
C ALA A 33 -11.84 -20.91 7.78
N THR A 34 -13.03 -20.62 7.26
CA THR A 34 -13.42 -21.07 5.91
C THR A 34 -12.57 -20.37 4.85
N GLN A 35 -11.90 -21.16 4.01
CA GLN A 35 -11.12 -20.64 2.89
C GLN A 35 -12.04 -20.19 1.75
N ARG A 36 -11.83 -18.98 1.25
CA ARG A 36 -12.57 -18.41 0.11
C ARG A 36 -11.61 -17.77 -0.88
N THR A 37 -11.95 -17.86 -2.16
CA THR A 37 -11.21 -17.19 -3.24
C THR A 37 -11.50 -15.70 -3.23
N ILE A 38 -10.46 -14.90 -3.47
CA ILE A 38 -10.53 -13.44 -3.56
C ILE A 38 -10.20 -13.05 -5.01
N GLU A 39 -10.89 -12.04 -5.54
CA GLU A 39 -10.63 -11.54 -6.88
C GLU A 39 -9.22 -10.91 -6.99
N PRO A 40 -8.46 -11.21 -8.06
CA PRO A 40 -7.07 -10.81 -8.19
C PRO A 40 -6.91 -9.38 -8.71
N VAL A 41 -7.62 -8.43 -8.10
CA VAL A 41 -7.72 -7.05 -8.60
C VAL A 41 -7.40 -6.01 -7.53
N GLY A 42 -6.84 -4.90 -7.98
CA GLY A 42 -6.61 -3.71 -7.17
C GLY A 42 -5.30 -3.70 -6.37
N PRO A 43 -4.90 -2.53 -5.88
CA PRO A 43 -3.58 -2.32 -5.26
C PRO A 43 -3.37 -3.14 -3.99
N HIS A 44 -4.43 -3.38 -3.21
CA HIS A 44 -4.34 -4.14 -1.97
C HIS A 44 -4.11 -5.65 -2.21
N PHE A 45 -4.70 -6.21 -3.28
CA PHE A 45 -4.43 -7.58 -3.69
C PHE A 45 -2.98 -7.72 -4.17
N LEU A 46 -2.49 -6.78 -4.99
CA LEU A 46 -1.11 -6.78 -5.45
C LEU A 46 -0.12 -6.71 -4.28
N ALA A 47 -0.39 -5.87 -3.28
CA ALA A 47 0.43 -5.80 -2.07
C ALA A 47 0.39 -7.11 -1.27
N HIS A 48 -0.77 -7.77 -1.15
CA HIS A 48 -0.88 -9.09 -0.54
C HIS A 48 -0.07 -10.15 -1.31
N ALA A 49 -0.21 -10.21 -2.63
CA ALA A 49 0.51 -11.15 -3.48
C ALA A 49 2.03 -10.94 -3.41
N ARG A 50 2.49 -9.68 -3.38
CA ARG A 50 3.90 -9.34 -3.18
C ARG A 50 4.44 -9.88 -1.86
N ARG A 51 3.74 -9.61 -0.75
CA ARG A 51 4.11 -10.13 0.57
C ARG A 51 4.15 -11.65 0.62
N ALA A 52 3.15 -12.32 0.02
CA ALA A 52 3.10 -13.77 -0.05
C ALA A 52 4.27 -14.37 -0.85
N ARG A 53 4.66 -13.74 -1.95
CA ARG A 53 5.81 -14.17 -2.77
C ARG A 53 7.14 -13.98 -2.06
N HIS A 54 7.33 -12.84 -1.39
CA HIS A 54 8.60 -12.48 -0.76
C HIS A 54 8.71 -12.88 0.72
N LYS A 55 7.68 -13.49 1.31
CA LYS A 55 7.60 -13.85 2.75
C LYS A 55 7.86 -12.67 3.69
N ARG A 56 7.44 -11.47 3.26
CA ARG A 56 7.65 -10.22 4.00
C ARG A 56 6.49 -9.93 4.94
N THR A 57 6.79 -9.29 6.06
CA THR A 57 5.76 -8.74 6.95
C THR A 57 5.13 -7.48 6.35
N PHE A 58 3.95 -7.10 6.82
CA PHE A 58 3.28 -5.87 6.36
C PHE A 58 4.18 -4.64 6.54
N SER A 59 4.80 -4.48 7.73
CA SER A 59 5.69 -3.37 8.04
C SER A 59 6.98 -3.34 7.22
N GLU A 60 7.46 -4.51 6.79
CA GLU A 60 8.67 -4.61 5.99
C GLU A 60 8.39 -4.23 4.53
N ASP A 61 7.32 -4.78 3.95
CA ASP A 61 6.91 -4.44 2.58
C ASP A 61 6.58 -2.95 2.45
N ASP A 62 5.93 -2.35 3.46
CA ASP A 62 5.60 -0.93 3.48
C ASP A 62 6.84 -0.03 3.46
N ARG A 63 7.88 -0.36 4.24
CA ARG A 63 9.17 0.36 4.21
C ARG A 63 9.84 0.25 2.84
N ILE A 64 9.84 -0.94 2.25
CA ILE A 64 10.47 -1.18 0.94
C ILE A 64 9.70 -0.43 -0.15
N GLN A 65 8.38 -0.43 -0.12
CA GLN A 65 7.57 0.35 -1.05
C GLN A 65 7.79 1.85 -0.90
N ALA A 66 7.94 2.35 0.34
CA ALA A 66 8.29 3.75 0.59
C ALA A 66 9.69 4.10 0.07
N GLN A 67 10.66 3.19 0.18
CA GLN A 67 12.00 3.37 -0.38
C GLN A 67 11.99 3.34 -1.92
N GLU A 68 11.29 2.37 -2.50
CA GLU A 68 11.14 2.26 -3.96
C GLU A 68 10.39 3.47 -4.54
N SER A 69 9.34 3.96 -3.89
CA SER A 69 8.64 5.16 -4.34
C SER A 69 9.51 6.41 -4.25
N THR A 70 10.27 6.57 -3.16
CA THR A 70 11.22 7.69 -3.00
C THR A 70 12.30 7.65 -4.08
N LYS A 71 12.90 6.46 -4.32
CA LYS A 71 13.90 6.27 -5.36
C LYS A 71 13.34 6.56 -6.76
N ASN A 72 12.13 6.08 -7.07
CA ASN A 72 11.51 6.36 -8.38
C ASN A 72 11.21 7.86 -8.58
N VAL A 73 10.94 8.61 -7.51
CA VAL A 73 10.81 10.08 -7.58
C VAL A 73 12.18 10.73 -7.84
N GLU A 74 13.25 10.23 -7.22
CA GLU A 74 14.62 10.73 -7.45
C GLU A 74 15.16 10.39 -8.85
N ASP A 75 14.89 9.19 -9.36
CA ASP A 75 15.31 8.74 -10.69
C ASP A 75 14.39 9.29 -11.82
N GLY A 76 13.19 9.78 -11.48
CA GLY A 76 12.18 10.30 -12.42
C GLY A 76 12.52 11.64 -13.06
N ASP A 77 13.55 12.33 -12.58
CA ASP A 77 14.10 13.55 -13.20
C ASP A 77 15.15 13.25 -14.30
N VAL A 78 15.49 11.98 -14.55
CA VAL A 78 16.62 11.60 -15.43
C VAL A 78 16.18 10.95 -16.75
N SER A 79 14.88 10.76 -16.99
CA SER A 79 14.38 10.14 -18.23
C SER A 79 13.56 11.05 -19.13
N ASP A 80 13.68 12.37 -18.99
CA ASP A 80 13.38 13.28 -20.11
C ASP A 80 14.67 13.46 -20.91
N GLU A 81 15.10 12.36 -21.55
CA GLU A 81 16.01 12.45 -22.67
C GLU A 81 15.24 13.20 -23.76
N SER A 82 15.27 14.53 -23.68
CA SER A 82 14.78 15.44 -24.69
C SER A 82 15.46 15.04 -25.99
N GLU A 83 14.79 14.20 -26.77
CA GLU A 83 15.17 13.97 -28.15
C GLU A 83 15.35 15.35 -28.78
N PRO A 84 16.45 15.62 -29.50
CA PRO A 84 16.65 16.91 -30.12
C PRO A 84 15.53 17.10 -31.13
N GLU A 85 14.52 17.90 -30.75
CA GLU A 85 13.47 18.31 -31.67
C GLU A 85 14.15 19.02 -32.84
N ASP A 86 14.03 18.44 -34.03
CA ASP A 86 14.59 19.02 -35.24
C ASP A 86 13.90 20.38 -35.47
N PRO A 87 14.62 21.51 -35.41
CA PRO A 87 14.02 22.85 -35.53
C PRO A 87 13.29 23.08 -36.87
N MET A 88 13.49 22.21 -37.86
CA MET A 88 12.69 22.21 -39.09
C MET A 88 11.23 21.75 -38.88
N MET A 89 10.95 20.92 -37.87
CA MET A 89 9.58 20.47 -37.56
C MET A 89 8.70 21.61 -37.03
N LEU A 90 9.27 22.56 -36.31
CA LEU A 90 8.56 23.73 -35.76
C LEU A 90 8.24 24.80 -36.82
N GLN A 91 8.91 24.75 -37.98
CA GLN A 91 8.72 25.71 -39.07
C GLN A 91 7.72 25.22 -40.14
N ARG A 92 7.20 24.00 -40.00
CA ARG A 92 6.19 23.48 -40.94
C ARG A 92 4.85 24.14 -40.69
N GLU A 93 4.35 24.86 -41.68
CA GLU A 93 3.00 25.42 -41.63
C GLU A 93 1.96 24.29 -41.68
N ALA A 94 0.81 24.48 -41.02
CA ALA A 94 -0.33 23.55 -40.99
C ALA A 94 -1.03 23.35 -42.37
N LYS A 95 -0.32 23.60 -43.48
CA LYS A 95 -0.71 23.29 -44.85
C LYS A 95 0.06 22.11 -45.44
N ASP A 96 1.21 21.76 -44.88
CA ASP A 96 2.10 20.70 -45.40
C ASP A 96 1.88 19.32 -44.76
N TRP A 97 0.88 19.19 -43.89
CA TRP A 97 0.49 17.96 -43.19
C TRP A 97 -0.43 17.02 -44.01
N LYS A 98 -0.35 17.04 -45.34
CA LYS A 98 -1.23 16.26 -46.22
C LYS A 98 -0.52 15.13 -46.96
#